data_AF-A0A919JQR8-F1
#
_entry.id   AF-A0A919JQR8-F1
#
_cell.length_a   1.000
_cell.length_b   1.000
_cell.length_c   1.000
_cell.angle_alpha   90.00
_cell.angle_beta   90.00
_cell.angle_gamma   90.00
#
_symmetry.space_group_name_H-M   'P 1'
#
loop_
_entity.id
_entity.type
_entity.pdbx_description
1 polymer ?
#
loop_
_entity_poly.entity_id
_entity_poly.type
_entity_poly.pdbx_seq_one_letter_code
_entity_poly.pdbx_strand_id
1 'polypeptide(L)'
;MLPQAKLGGLAALGFATTIVVANLIAIPAAPAFPGASAALTPLAWLCATVFGAAAVAVLGPSLWPLVGFAGLLLQNATFAGVIALRLALTESTTPALQAAHDALFTLNGTFLAVALLGLSLVSFVPRWQCTLGLTAAALLFTSATITPLAGDGVAMLGLVGWLLWVAWLVAYGWRLLQTPAPQPTAA
;
A
#
# COMPACT_ATOMS: atom_id res chain seq x y z
N MET A 1 16.14 20.11 -9.05
CA MET A 1 15.67 18.73 -8.80
C MET A 1 15.05 18.68 -7.42
N LEU A 2 13.83 18.15 -7.25
CA LEU A 2 13.25 17.96 -5.91
C LEU A 2 14.13 16.95 -5.13
N PRO A 3 14.49 17.22 -3.86
CA PRO A 3 15.19 16.24 -3.04
C PRO A 3 14.38 14.94 -2.97
N GLN A 4 15.05 13.78 -3.03
CA GLN A 4 14.41 12.45 -3.05
C GLN A 4 13.36 12.29 -1.95
N ALA A 5 13.64 12.80 -0.75
CA ALA A 5 12.69 12.81 0.37
C ALA A 5 11.41 13.59 0.05
N LYS A 6 11.49 14.80 -0.53
CA LYS A 6 10.29 15.59 -0.88
C LYS A 6 9.44 14.87 -1.92
N LEU A 7 10.08 14.31 -2.95
CA LEU A 7 9.40 13.54 -3.98
C LEU A 7 8.70 12.31 -3.38
N GLY A 8 9.39 11.55 -2.53
CA GLY A 8 8.82 10.40 -1.83
C GLY A 8 7.65 10.77 -0.92
N GLY A 9 7.74 11.90 -0.22
CA GLY A 9 6.68 12.40 0.65
C GLY A 9 5.42 12.78 -0.13
N LEU A 10 5.56 13.52 -1.23
CA LEU A 10 4.44 13.84 -2.13
C LEU A 10 3.83 12.57 -2.73
N ALA A 11 4.66 11.61 -3.14
CA ALA A 11 4.22 10.35 -3.70
C ALA A 11 3.44 9.51 -2.67
N ALA A 12 3.87 9.46 -1.41
CA ALA A 12 3.13 8.78 -0.34
C ALA A 12 1.74 9.38 -0.11
N LEU A 13 1.64 10.72 -0.06
CA LEU A 13 0.35 11.40 0.11
C LEU A 13 -0.54 11.26 -1.12
N GLY A 14 0.04 11.34 -2.33
CA GLY A 14 -0.65 11.09 -3.58
C GLY A 14 -1.22 9.67 -3.64
N PHE A 15 -0.43 8.67 -3.23
CA PHE A 15 -0.88 7.29 -3.16
C PHE A 15 -2.02 7.13 -2.16
N ALA A 16 -1.86 7.61 -0.92
CA ALA A 16 -2.88 7.55 0.14
C ALA A 16 -4.21 8.20 -0.30
N THR A 17 -4.13 9.37 -0.92
CA THR A 17 -5.31 10.08 -1.45
C THR A 17 -5.98 9.25 -2.54
N THR A 18 -5.20 8.74 -3.50
CA THR A 18 -5.71 7.98 -4.63
C THR A 18 -6.43 6.71 -4.19
N ILE A 19 -5.85 5.93 -3.26
CA ILE A 19 -6.47 4.68 -2.78
C ILE A 19 -7.72 4.95 -1.94
N VAL A 20 -7.73 6.00 -1.11
CA VAL A 20 -8.90 6.35 -0.30
C VAL A 20 -10.03 6.80 -1.22
N VAL A 21 -9.75 7.69 -2.18
CA VAL A 21 -10.73 8.13 -3.17
C VAL A 21 -11.23 6.96 -4.02
N ALA A 22 -10.34 6.08 -4.50
CA ALA A 22 -10.74 4.91 -5.28
C ALA A 22 -11.68 3.99 -4.50
N ASN A 23 -11.43 3.77 -3.19
CA ASN A 23 -12.31 2.98 -2.34
C ASN A 23 -13.61 3.72 -2.00
N LEU A 24 -13.57 5.02 -1.73
CA LEU A 24 -14.76 5.85 -1.50
C LEU A 24 -15.63 6.02 -2.74
N ILE A 25 -15.09 5.85 -3.94
CA ILE A 25 -15.88 5.78 -5.18
C ILE A 25 -16.43 4.37 -5.36
N ALA A 26 -15.61 3.33 -5.11
CA ALA A 26 -16.02 1.95 -5.30
C ALA A 26 -17.08 1.44 -4.30
N ILE A 27 -17.14 1.98 -3.08
CA ILE A 27 -18.05 1.53 -2.01
C ILE A 27 -19.50 2.05 -2.18
N PRO A 28 -19.76 3.33 -2.53
CA PRO A 28 -21.11 3.85 -2.76
C PRO A 28 -21.54 3.86 -4.24
N ALA A 29 -20.66 3.61 -5.20
CA ALA A 29 -21.09 3.58 -6.60
C ALA A 29 -21.92 2.33 -6.89
N ALA A 30 -23.21 2.55 -7.13
CA ALA A 30 -24.03 1.75 -8.04
C ALA A 30 -23.22 1.26 -9.26
N PRO A 31 -23.64 0.19 -9.97
CA PRO A 31 -22.88 -0.49 -11.06
C PRO A 31 -22.35 0.38 -12.23
N ALA A 32 -22.50 1.70 -12.19
CA ALA A 32 -22.21 2.64 -13.26
C ALA A 32 -20.74 3.06 -13.45
N PHE A 33 -19.79 2.77 -12.53
CA PHE A 33 -18.40 3.28 -12.67
C PHE A 33 -17.23 2.31 -12.38
N PRO A 34 -17.21 1.05 -12.88
CA PRO A 34 -16.02 0.19 -12.78
C PRO A 34 -14.74 0.84 -13.36
N GLY A 35 -14.90 1.65 -14.41
CA GLY A 35 -13.80 2.33 -15.10
C GLY A 35 -13.15 3.46 -14.29
N ALA A 36 -13.87 4.12 -13.38
CA ALA A 36 -13.34 5.26 -12.63
C ALA A 36 -12.28 4.82 -11.59
N SER A 37 -12.55 3.75 -10.85
CA SER A 37 -11.54 3.16 -9.95
C SER A 37 -10.35 2.58 -10.74
N ALA A 38 -10.61 1.97 -11.89
CA ALA A 38 -9.56 1.43 -12.75
C ALA A 38 -8.63 2.54 -13.28
N ALA A 39 -9.17 3.71 -13.64
CA ALA A 39 -8.42 4.87 -14.14
C ALA A 39 -7.44 5.46 -13.11
N LEU A 40 -7.70 5.29 -11.80
CA LEU A 40 -6.82 5.75 -10.73
C LEU A 40 -5.65 4.79 -10.46
N THR A 41 -5.72 3.55 -10.95
CA THR A 41 -4.73 2.50 -10.71
C THR A 41 -3.32 2.88 -11.16
N PRO A 42 -3.10 3.40 -12.38
CA PRO A 42 -1.76 3.74 -12.83
C PRO A 42 -1.12 4.84 -11.97
N LEU A 43 -1.92 5.80 -11.52
CA LEU A 43 -1.46 6.87 -10.62
C LEU A 43 -1.09 6.30 -9.25
N ALA A 44 -1.96 5.47 -8.66
CA ALA A 44 -1.68 4.81 -7.39
C ALA A 44 -0.39 3.99 -7.47
N TRP A 45 -0.21 3.24 -8.56
CA TRP A 45 0.97 2.42 -8.80
C TRP A 45 2.25 3.25 -8.88
N LEU A 46 2.23 4.32 -9.69
CA LEU A 46 3.36 5.24 -9.83
C LEU A 46 3.74 5.85 -8.48
N CYS A 47 2.75 6.38 -7.75
CA CYS A 47 2.95 7.02 -6.46
C CYS A 47 3.54 6.04 -5.43
N ALA A 48 3.01 4.82 -5.32
CA ALA A 48 3.54 3.80 -4.42
C ALA A 48 4.99 3.43 -4.75
N THR A 49 5.31 3.30 -6.04
CA THR A 49 6.66 2.93 -6.51
C THR A 49 7.66 4.05 -6.21
N VAL A 50 7.31 5.30 -6.53
CA VAL A 50 8.16 6.47 -6.25
C VAL A 50 8.37 6.65 -4.75
N PHE A 51 7.33 6.43 -3.94
CA PHE A 51 7.44 6.44 -2.48
C PHE A 51 8.45 5.40 -1.98
N GLY A 52 8.30 4.14 -2.39
CA GLY A 52 9.19 3.06 -1.94
C GLY A 52 10.64 3.28 -2.37
N ALA A 53 10.86 3.69 -3.62
CA ALA A 53 12.19 4.01 -4.13
C ALA A 53 12.85 5.17 -3.36
N ALA A 54 12.08 6.22 -3.05
CA ALA A 54 12.56 7.34 -2.26
C ALA A 54 12.87 6.93 -0.80
N ALA A 55 12.06 6.06 -0.18
CA ALA A 55 12.33 5.53 1.15
C ALA A 55 13.65 4.75 1.19
N VAL A 56 13.92 3.90 0.20
CA VAL A 56 15.21 3.20 0.06
C VAL A 56 16.35 4.19 -0.10
N ALA A 57 16.21 5.18 -0.99
CA ALA A 57 17.26 6.15 -1.26
C ALA A 57 17.61 7.03 -0.05
N VAL A 58 16.62 7.41 0.75
CA VAL A 58 16.81 8.23 1.96
C VAL A 58 17.43 7.44 3.11
N LEU A 59 17.12 6.16 3.23
CA LEU A 59 17.52 5.33 4.39
C LEU A 59 18.85 4.60 4.21
N GLY A 60 19.46 4.68 3.03
CA GLY A 60 20.79 4.15 2.78
C GLY A 60 20.86 2.62 2.83
N PRO A 61 21.97 2.01 3.33
CA PRO A 61 22.29 0.60 3.13
C PRO A 61 21.49 -0.40 4.00
N SER A 62 20.43 0.03 4.67
CA SER A 62 19.57 -0.88 5.43
C SER A 62 18.83 -1.84 4.48
N LEU A 63 18.76 -3.12 4.84
CA LEU A 63 18.01 -4.12 4.06
C LEU A 63 16.50 -4.01 4.28
N TRP A 64 16.07 -3.47 5.42
CA TRP A 64 14.64 -3.36 5.77
C TRP A 64 13.82 -2.49 4.79
N PRO A 65 14.29 -1.30 4.34
CA PRO A 65 13.66 -0.55 3.27
C PRO A 65 13.49 -1.36 1.97
N LEU A 66 14.46 -2.21 1.62
CA LEU A 66 14.38 -3.04 0.43
C LEU A 66 13.32 -4.14 0.56
N VAL A 67 13.23 -4.77 1.74
CA VAL A 67 12.14 -5.72 2.06
C VAL A 67 10.78 -5.01 1.95
N GLY A 68 10.69 -3.81 2.51
CA GLY A 68 9.48 -2.99 2.45
C GLY A 68 9.11 -2.61 1.02
N PHE A 69 10.10 -2.22 0.21
CA PHE A 69 9.92 -1.88 -1.19
C PHE A 69 9.52 -3.08 -2.05
N ALA A 70 10.12 -4.25 -1.82
CA ALA A 70 9.70 -5.49 -2.46
C ALA A 70 8.23 -5.83 -2.16
N GLY A 71 7.81 -5.63 -0.91
CA GLY A 71 6.39 -5.74 -0.51
C GLY A 71 5.48 -4.79 -1.29
N LEU A 72 5.88 -3.52 -1.48
CA LEU A 72 5.13 -2.55 -2.29
C LEU A 72 5.04 -2.95 -3.77
N LEU A 73 6.13 -3.45 -4.37
CA LEU A 73 6.14 -3.91 -5.76
C LEU A 73 5.21 -5.12 -5.96
N LEU A 74 5.25 -6.10 -5.05
CA LEU A 74 4.37 -7.27 -5.08
C LEU A 74 2.90 -6.90 -4.86
N GLN A 75 2.64 -5.98 -3.93
CA GLN A 75 1.31 -5.41 -3.72
C GLN A 75 0.79 -4.77 -5.01
N ASN A 76 1.58 -3.90 -5.64
CA ASN A 76 1.17 -3.23 -6.87
C ASN A 76 0.87 -4.22 -8.01
N ALA A 77 1.72 -5.24 -8.18
CA ALA A 77 1.50 -6.29 -9.18
C ALA A 77 0.20 -7.08 -8.89
N THR A 78 -0.05 -7.40 -7.62
CA THR A 78 -1.24 -8.13 -7.20
C THR A 78 -2.50 -7.27 -7.37
N PHE A 79 -2.44 -5.99 -7.05
CA PHE A 79 -3.54 -5.05 -7.23
C PHE A 79 -3.90 -4.87 -8.70
N ALA A 80 -2.92 -4.79 -9.59
CA ALA A 80 -3.14 -4.80 -11.04
C ALA A 80 -3.87 -6.08 -11.49
N GLY A 81 -3.46 -7.24 -10.96
CA GLY A 81 -4.15 -8.51 -11.18
C GLY A 81 -5.60 -8.52 -10.68
N VAL A 82 -5.85 -8.05 -9.45
CA VAL A 82 -7.21 -7.92 -8.88
C VAL A 82 -8.11 -7.07 -9.77
N ILE A 83 -7.61 -5.94 -10.27
CA ILE A 83 -8.39 -5.05 -11.15
C ILE A 83 -8.64 -5.71 -12.50
N ALA A 84 -7.63 -6.36 -13.10
CA ALA A 84 -7.81 -7.09 -14.34
C ALA A 84 -8.88 -8.19 -14.20
N LEU A 85 -8.84 -8.94 -13.10
CA LEU A 85 -9.86 -9.95 -12.79
C LEU A 85 -11.23 -9.33 -12.53
N ARG A 86 -11.30 -8.18 -11.87
CA ARG A 86 -12.56 -7.44 -11.67
C ARG A 86 -13.19 -7.01 -13.00
N LEU A 87 -12.39 -6.53 -13.94
CA LEU A 87 -12.86 -6.20 -15.29
C LEU A 87 -13.26 -7.46 -16.07
N ALA A 88 -12.56 -8.57 -15.91
CA ALA A 88 -12.97 -9.84 -16.52
C ALA A 88 -14.29 -10.36 -15.93
N LEU A 89 -14.52 -10.19 -14.62
CA LEU A 89 -15.75 -10.59 -13.93
C LEU A 89 -16.98 -9.79 -14.37
N THR A 90 -16.81 -8.54 -14.86
CA THR A 90 -17.92 -7.77 -15.44
C THR A 90 -18.37 -8.29 -16.80
N GLU A 91 -17.47 -8.97 -17.53
CA GLU A 91 -17.80 -9.60 -18.82
C GLU A 91 -18.37 -11.01 -18.63
N SER A 92 -17.78 -11.81 -17.73
CA SER A 92 -18.25 -13.15 -17.43
C SER A 92 -17.89 -13.57 -16.01
N THR A 93 -18.91 -13.96 -15.24
CA THR A 93 -18.71 -14.45 -13.86
C THR A 93 -18.60 -15.97 -13.85
N THR A 94 -17.44 -16.50 -13.49
CA THR A 94 -17.25 -17.94 -13.24
C THR A 94 -16.70 -18.19 -11.83
N PRO A 95 -17.00 -19.33 -11.19
CA PRO A 95 -16.45 -19.64 -9.86
C PRO A 95 -14.92 -19.61 -9.81
N ALA A 96 -14.26 -20.06 -10.89
CA ALA A 96 -12.80 -20.05 -10.98
C ALA A 96 -12.23 -18.62 -11.02
N LEU A 97 -12.86 -17.72 -11.78
CA LEU A 97 -12.43 -16.33 -11.87
C LEU A 97 -12.66 -15.57 -10.56
N GLN A 98 -13.79 -15.85 -9.90
CA GLN A 98 -14.09 -15.31 -8.57
C GLN A 98 -13.06 -15.80 -7.53
N ALA A 99 -12.79 -17.11 -7.48
CA ALA A 99 -11.79 -17.67 -6.58
C ALA A 99 -10.38 -17.10 -6.82
N ALA A 100 -10.00 -16.88 -8.08
CA ALA A 100 -8.72 -16.25 -8.42
C ALA A 100 -8.66 -14.78 -7.94
N HIS A 101 -9.74 -14.02 -8.12
CA HIS A 101 -9.84 -12.65 -7.62
C HIS A 101 -9.67 -12.62 -6.10
N ASP A 102 -10.40 -13.47 -5.38
CA ASP A 102 -10.41 -13.50 -3.91
C ASP A 102 -9.06 -13.96 -3.35
N ALA A 103 -8.40 -14.91 -4.02
CA ALA A 103 -7.05 -15.35 -3.68
C ALA A 103 -6.02 -14.23 -3.85
N LEU A 104 -6.03 -13.51 -4.98
CA LEU A 104 -5.13 -12.37 -5.19
C LEU A 104 -5.42 -11.24 -4.18
N PHE A 105 -6.69 -10.94 -3.92
CA PHE A 105 -7.06 -9.93 -2.93
C PHE A 105 -6.56 -10.30 -1.53
N THR A 106 -6.62 -11.59 -1.16
CA THR A 106 -6.07 -12.10 0.10
C THR A 106 -4.54 -11.97 0.15
N LEU A 107 -3.83 -12.37 -0.92
CA LEU A 107 -2.37 -12.23 -1.02
C LEU A 107 -1.90 -10.77 -0.95
N ASN A 108 -2.70 -9.83 -1.43
CA ASN A 108 -2.43 -8.40 -1.33
C ASN A 108 -2.23 -7.96 0.13
N GLY A 109 -3.00 -8.53 1.07
CA GLY A 109 -2.84 -8.29 2.51
C GLY A 109 -1.48 -8.74 3.03
N THR A 110 -0.98 -9.89 2.58
CA THR A 110 0.37 -10.40 2.91
C THR A 110 1.46 -9.46 2.41
N PHE A 111 1.40 -9.03 1.15
CA PHE A 111 2.41 -8.12 0.59
C PHE A 111 2.39 -6.75 1.25
N LEU A 112 1.21 -6.25 1.62
CA LEU A 112 1.09 -5.03 2.40
C LEU A 112 1.68 -5.18 3.81
N ALA A 113 1.48 -6.33 4.46
CA ALA A 113 2.11 -6.62 5.75
C ALA A 113 3.64 -6.64 5.65
N VAL A 114 4.21 -7.23 4.59
CA VAL A 114 5.66 -7.21 4.31
C VAL A 114 6.16 -5.78 4.07
N ALA A 115 5.42 -4.97 3.32
CA ALA A 115 5.74 -3.57 3.08
C ALA A 115 5.83 -2.78 4.41
N LEU A 116 4.82 -2.92 5.25
CA LEU A 116 4.76 -2.30 6.58
C LEU A 116 5.87 -2.78 7.51
N LEU A 117 6.16 -4.08 7.53
CA LEU A 117 7.24 -4.65 8.34
C LEU A 117 8.58 -4.00 7.96
N GLY A 118 8.94 -4.03 6.68
CA GLY A 118 10.21 -3.49 6.21
C GLY A 118 10.35 -1.99 6.43
N LEU A 119 9.30 -1.20 6.16
CA LEU A 119 9.38 0.25 6.31
C LEU A 119 9.17 0.74 7.75
N SER A 120 8.67 -0.09 8.67
CA SER A 120 8.49 0.28 10.09
C SER A 120 9.72 -0.04 10.95
N LEU A 121 10.57 -0.99 10.53
CA LEU A 121 11.75 -1.44 11.28
C LEU A 121 13.00 -0.58 11.05
N VAL A 122 12.82 0.65 10.59
CA VAL A 122 13.91 1.59 10.27
C VAL A 122 13.97 2.71 11.31
N SER A 123 15.17 3.19 11.62
CA SER A 123 15.39 4.22 12.66
C SER A 123 14.73 5.57 12.38
N PHE A 124 14.39 5.85 11.11
CA PHE A 124 13.66 7.04 10.69
C PHE A 124 12.23 7.12 11.26
N VAL A 125 11.65 5.99 11.66
CA VAL A 125 10.30 5.91 12.18
C VAL A 125 10.35 5.89 13.73
N PRO A 126 9.73 6.86 14.43
CA PRO A 126 9.64 6.88 15.88
C PRO A 126 8.68 5.79 16.34
N ARG A 127 8.81 5.45 17.62
CA ARG A 127 8.15 4.29 18.24
C ARG A 127 6.66 4.20 17.95
N TRP A 128 5.90 5.29 18.05
CA TRP A 128 4.44 5.26 17.85
C TRP A 128 4.04 4.86 16.42
N GLN A 129 4.79 5.31 15.42
CA GLN A 129 4.48 4.97 14.03
C GLN A 129 5.02 3.57 13.70
N CYS A 130 6.14 3.18 14.31
CA CYS A 130 6.62 1.80 14.24
C CYS A 130 5.57 0.83 14.80
N THR A 131 5.04 1.09 15.99
CA THR A 131 3.98 0.27 16.60
C THR A 131 2.74 0.24 15.73
N LEU A 132 2.30 1.40 15.21
CA LEU A 132 1.13 1.47 14.34
C LEU A 132 1.30 0.65 13.06
N GLY A 133 2.49 0.70 12.44
CA GLY A 133 2.81 -0.07 11.24
C GLY A 133 2.91 -1.57 11.50
N LEU A 134 3.53 -1.97 12.61
CA LEU A 134 3.62 -3.39 13.01
C LEU A 134 2.26 -3.96 13.41
N THR A 135 1.40 -3.18 14.08
CA THR A 135 0.01 -3.58 14.37
C THR A 135 -0.79 -3.75 13.08
N ALA A 136 -0.68 -2.80 12.14
CA ALA A 136 -1.31 -2.91 10.84
C ALA A 136 -0.83 -4.16 10.08
N ALA A 137 0.48 -4.43 10.08
CA ALA A 137 1.06 -5.60 9.45
C ALA A 137 0.54 -6.91 10.06
N ALA A 138 0.49 -6.99 11.39
CA ALA A 138 -0.04 -8.15 12.10
C ALA A 138 -1.51 -8.40 11.74
N LEU A 139 -2.36 -7.38 11.78
CA LEU A 139 -3.78 -7.50 11.44
C LEU A 139 -3.99 -7.96 9.99
N LEU A 140 -3.26 -7.38 9.04
CA LEU A 140 -3.35 -7.74 7.63
C LEU A 140 -2.85 -9.16 7.36
N PHE A 141 -1.73 -9.55 7.97
CA PHE A 141 -1.17 -10.89 7.84
C PHE A 141 -2.08 -11.95 8.48
N THR A 142 -2.60 -11.66 9.68
CA THR A 142 -3.58 -12.52 10.37
C THR A 142 -4.85 -12.65 9.54
N SER A 143 -5.39 -11.56 9.00
CA SER A 143 -6.54 -11.61 8.10
C SER A 143 -6.23 -12.50 6.90
N ALA A 144 -5.13 -12.28 6.19
CA ALA A 144 -4.76 -13.04 4.99
C ALA A 144 -4.54 -14.54 5.27
N THR A 145 -4.01 -14.88 6.45
CA THR A 145 -3.76 -16.27 6.86
C THR A 145 -5.04 -17.01 7.24
N ILE A 146 -5.98 -16.30 7.87
CA ILE A 146 -7.19 -16.93 8.42
C ILE A 146 -8.36 -16.92 7.41
N THR A 147 -8.43 -15.97 6.47
CA THR A 147 -9.51 -15.90 5.47
C THR A 147 -9.80 -17.23 4.76
N PRO A 148 -8.81 -18.03 4.31
CA PRO A 148 -9.08 -19.33 3.68
C PRO A 148 -9.74 -20.37 4.60
N LEU A 149 -9.64 -20.19 5.93
CA LEU A 149 -10.14 -21.12 6.95
C LEU A 149 -11.47 -20.66 7.55
N ALA A 150 -11.62 -19.36 7.80
CA ALA A 150 -12.76 -18.78 8.51
C ALA A 150 -13.71 -17.96 7.61
N GLY A 151 -13.38 -17.82 6.32
CA GLY A 151 -14.13 -16.98 5.39
C GLY A 151 -14.14 -15.51 5.83
N ASP A 152 -15.27 -14.84 5.59
CA ASP A 152 -15.42 -13.40 5.83
C ASP A 152 -15.48 -12.98 7.29
N GLY A 153 -15.54 -13.93 8.24
CA GLY A 153 -15.59 -13.66 9.69
C GLY A 153 -14.39 -12.84 10.21
N VAL A 154 -13.30 -12.78 9.46
CA VAL A 154 -12.09 -12.00 9.78
C VAL A 154 -11.89 -10.74 8.92
N ALA A 155 -12.84 -10.42 8.02
CA ALA A 155 -12.70 -9.29 7.09
C ALA A 155 -12.47 -7.95 7.80
N MET A 156 -13.07 -7.76 8.99
CA MET A 156 -12.88 -6.56 9.80
C MET A 156 -11.43 -6.38 10.29
N LEU A 157 -10.69 -7.46 10.53
CA LEU A 157 -9.26 -7.37 10.89
C LEU A 157 -8.47 -6.78 9.73
N GLY A 158 -8.70 -7.27 8.51
CA GLY A 158 -8.08 -6.74 7.30
C GLY A 158 -8.42 -5.27 7.07
N LEU A 159 -9.68 -4.88 7.25
CA LEU A 159 -10.12 -3.48 7.11
C LEU A 159 -9.45 -2.56 8.14
N VAL A 160 -9.42 -2.95 9.41
CA VAL A 160 -8.75 -2.17 10.46
C VAL A 160 -7.26 -2.06 10.17
N GLY A 161 -6.61 -3.15 9.80
CA GLY A 161 -5.19 -3.14 9.40
C GLY A 161 -4.92 -2.22 8.21
N TRP A 162 -5.81 -2.22 7.21
CA TRP A 162 -5.74 -1.32 6.06
C TRP A 162 -5.90 0.16 6.45
N LEU A 163 -6.84 0.50 7.34
CA LEU A 163 -7.02 1.87 7.82
C LEU A 163 -5.81 2.37 8.61
N LEU A 164 -5.26 1.52 9.48
CA LEU A 164 -4.03 1.84 10.21
C LEU A 164 -2.87 2.04 9.22
N TRP A 165 -2.75 1.22 8.19
CA TRP A 165 -1.77 1.41 7.14
C TRP A 165 -1.90 2.76 6.42
N VAL A 166 -3.11 3.19 6.07
CA VAL A 166 -3.32 4.52 5.45
C VAL A 166 -2.83 5.63 6.37
N ALA A 167 -3.17 5.58 7.67
CA ALA A 167 -2.69 6.54 8.65
C ALA A 167 -1.15 6.52 8.79
N TRP A 168 -0.57 5.32 8.77
CA TRP A 168 0.88 5.11 8.77
C TRP A 168 1.54 5.78 7.55
N LEU A 169 0.98 5.58 6.36
CA LEU A 169 1.51 6.08 5.10
C LEU A 169 1.49 7.62 5.06
N VAL A 170 0.40 8.23 5.51
CA VAL A 170 0.29 9.69 5.63
C VAL A 170 1.35 10.24 6.58
N ALA A 171 1.52 9.62 7.75
CA ALA A 171 2.54 10.02 8.72
C ALA A 171 3.96 9.88 8.15
N TYR A 172 4.24 8.80 7.42
CA TYR A 172 5.54 8.58 6.79
C TYR A 172 5.82 9.62 5.70
N GLY A 173 4.85 9.84 4.82
CA GLY A 173 4.93 10.84 3.76
C GLY A 173 5.20 12.24 4.31
N TRP A 174 4.46 12.61 5.36
CA TRP A 174 4.66 13.87 6.06
C TRP A 174 6.07 14.02 6.64
N ARG A 175 6.69 12.96 7.16
CA ARG A 175 8.08 13.02 7.63
C ARG A 175 9.08 13.17 6.50
N LEU A 176 8.90 12.46 5.39
CA LEU A 176 9.74 12.64 4.22
C LEU A 176 9.67 14.08 3.69
N LEU A 177 8.50 14.72 3.78
CA LEU A 177 8.32 16.14 3.48
C LEU A 177 9.01 17.07 4.48
N GLN A 178 9.32 16.63 5.70
CA GLN A 178 10.04 17.42 6.70
C GLN A 178 11.56 17.26 6.63
N THR A 179 12.07 16.23 5.94
CA THR A 179 13.52 16.02 5.79
C THR A 179 14.19 17.27 5.20
N PRO A 180 15.23 17.83 5.86
CA PRO A 180 15.94 19.01 5.37
C PRO A 180 16.61 18.76 4.01
N ALA A 181 16.78 19.82 3.22
CA ALA A 181 17.58 19.74 2.01
C ALA A 181 19.06 19.54 2.38
N PRO A 182 19.84 18.80 1.56
CA PRO A 182 21.28 18.73 1.73
C PRO A 182 21.88 20.14 1.72
N GLN A 183 22.62 20.50 2.76
CA GLN A 183 23.37 21.77 2.78
C GLN A 183 24.49 21.68 1.73
N PRO A 184 24.71 22.71 0.89
CA PRO A 184 25.88 22.76 0.04
C PRO A 184 27.12 22.70 0.94
N THR A 185 27.95 21.68 0.78
CA THR A 185 29.27 21.64 1.43
C THR A 185 30.07 22.83 0.92
N ALA A 186 30.43 23.75 1.83
CA ALA A 186 31.39 24.81 1.53
C ALA A 186 32.70 24.13 1.09
N ALA A 187 33.09 24.38 -0.16
CA ALA A 187 34.33 23.91 -0.75
C ALA A 187 35.53 24.71 -0.23
#